data_AF-A0A1Z8YKH0-F1
#
_entry.id   AF-A0A1Z8YKH0-F1
#
_cell.length_a   1.000
_cell.length_b   1.000
_cell.length_c   1.000
_cell.angle_alpha   90.00
_cell.angle_beta   90.00
_cell.angle_gamma   90.00
#
_symmetry.space_group_name_H-M   'P 1'
#
loop_
_entity.id
_entity.type
_entity.pdbx_description
1 polymer ?
#
loop_
_entity_poly.entity_id
_entity_poly.type
_entity_poly.pdbx_seq_one_letter_code
_entity_poly.pdbx_strand_id
1 'polypeptide(L)'
;MAKQLELGIFCLLLNFSEEKKKKLFVRLVQYGIDLFGAAKSGGVWQNNGGHNHGRKIILILAAKALNDLEILEYGDAKKYLIFGEDQQTFYVNQRTIDITNGSKWKPDQRNGVAIPYSTSDIGLAEWGIQHRTFPNGDNKAWSAIYRTVVGGSQIGLILAARIMEFEDEWNHPPIFDYFDRYWEIEKDKETGGTNRISKLAADMWHEYRYIKVPMRPDSLQIN
;
A
#
# COMPACT_ATOMS: atom_id res chain seq x y z
N MET A 1 10.95 2.81 10.71
CA MET A 1 11.05 3.00 9.24
C MET A 1 9.72 3.40 8.59
N ALA A 2 8.66 2.56 8.56
CA ALA A 2 7.41 2.90 7.86
C ALA A 2 6.78 4.25 8.30
N LYS A 3 6.68 4.51 9.61
CA LYS A 3 6.18 5.79 10.16
C LYS A 3 7.04 7.02 9.78
N GLN A 4 8.35 6.84 9.63
CA GLN A 4 9.24 7.93 9.21
C GLN A 4 9.08 8.23 7.73
N LEU A 5 8.85 7.21 6.91
CA LEU A 5 8.58 7.39 5.49
C LEU A 5 7.22 8.04 5.26
N GLU A 6 6.19 7.59 5.98
CA GLU A 6 4.87 8.23 6.00
C GLU A 6 4.97 9.72 6.31
N LEU A 7 5.65 10.06 7.41
CA LEU A 7 5.92 11.46 7.77
C LEU A 7 6.66 12.20 6.65
N GLY A 8 7.70 11.60 6.07
CA GLY A 8 8.47 12.18 4.99
C GLY A 8 7.62 12.50 3.75
N ILE A 9 6.79 11.57 3.29
CA ILE A 9 5.93 11.81 2.13
C ILE A 9 4.88 12.87 2.45
N PHE A 10 4.22 12.82 3.61
CA PHE A 10 3.27 13.86 3.97
C PHE A 10 3.94 15.23 4.09
N CYS A 11 5.17 15.34 4.59
CA CYS A 11 5.92 16.59 4.59
C CYS A 11 6.13 17.17 3.17
N LEU A 12 6.20 16.34 2.12
CA LEU A 12 6.24 16.84 0.74
C LEU A 12 4.91 17.45 0.29
N LEU A 13 3.80 16.88 0.77
CA LEU A 13 2.43 17.27 0.45
C LEU A 13 1.93 18.49 1.26
N LEU A 14 2.58 18.82 2.36
CA LEU A 14 2.26 20.00 3.16
C LEU A 14 2.76 21.31 2.52
N ASN A 15 2.14 22.41 2.93
CA ASN A 15 2.43 23.78 2.47
C ASN A 15 3.71 24.36 3.10
N PHE A 16 4.82 23.64 2.97
CA PHE A 16 6.15 24.18 3.21
C PHE A 16 6.72 24.77 1.91
N SER A 17 7.63 25.76 2.04
CA SER A 17 8.34 26.28 0.86
C SER A 17 9.17 25.18 0.19
N GLU A 18 9.40 25.32 -1.11
CA GLU A 18 10.22 24.37 -1.88
C GLU A 18 11.62 24.21 -1.27
N GLU A 19 12.26 25.31 -0.85
CA GLU A 19 13.53 25.31 -0.11
C GLU A 19 13.53 24.37 1.10
N LYS A 20 12.45 24.37 1.90
CA LYS A 20 12.31 23.49 3.07
C LYS A 20 12.09 22.02 2.68
N LYS A 21 11.50 21.77 1.51
CA LYS A 21 11.20 20.41 1.01
C LYS A 21 12.34 19.81 0.19
N LYS A 22 13.19 20.64 -0.43
CA LYS A 22 14.21 20.24 -1.43
C LYS A 22 15.09 19.09 -0.97
N LYS A 23 15.67 19.20 0.24
CA LYS A 23 16.56 18.15 0.77
C LYS A 23 15.83 16.81 0.99
N LEU A 24 14.58 16.86 1.44
CA LEU A 24 13.77 15.66 1.64
C LEU A 24 13.37 15.05 0.30
N PHE A 25 12.92 15.87 -0.64
CA PHE A 25 12.54 15.45 -1.98
C PHE A 25 13.68 14.73 -2.70
N VAL A 26 14.87 15.35 -2.76
CA VAL A 26 16.06 14.76 -3.40
C VAL A 26 16.42 13.40 -2.78
N ARG A 27 16.30 13.25 -1.46
CA ARG A 27 16.60 11.99 -0.78
C ARG A 27 15.58 10.89 -1.06
N LEU A 28 14.30 11.26 -1.17
CA LEU A 28 13.24 10.30 -1.54
C LEU A 28 13.37 9.89 -3.00
N VAL A 29 13.73 10.81 -3.90
CA VAL A 29 14.03 10.49 -5.30
C VAL A 29 15.23 9.54 -5.40
N GLN A 30 16.32 9.80 -4.68
CA GLN A 30 17.46 8.87 -4.64
C GLN A 30 17.06 7.48 -4.13
N TYR A 31 16.23 7.41 -3.08
CA TYR A 31 15.74 6.13 -2.61
C TYR A 31 14.91 5.40 -3.69
N GLY A 32 14.10 6.10 -4.48
CA GLY A 32 13.38 5.51 -5.61
C GLY A 32 14.31 5.00 -6.72
N ILE A 33 15.42 5.69 -7.00
CA ILE A 33 16.47 5.22 -7.91
C ILE A 33 17.09 3.91 -7.38
N ASP A 34 17.37 3.84 -6.08
CA ASP A 34 17.94 2.63 -5.46
C ASP A 34 16.96 1.45 -5.54
N LEU A 35 15.66 1.69 -5.30
CA LEU A 35 14.61 0.69 -5.49
C LEU A 35 14.56 0.19 -6.94
N PHE A 36 14.63 1.11 -7.90
CA PHE A 36 14.66 0.76 -9.32
C PHE A 36 15.89 -0.09 -9.68
N GLY A 37 17.08 0.30 -9.22
CA GLY A 37 18.31 -0.47 -9.43
C GLY A 37 18.19 -1.90 -8.87
N ALA A 38 17.59 -2.05 -7.69
CA ALA A 38 17.31 -3.36 -7.10
C ALA A 38 16.30 -4.16 -7.94
N ALA A 39 15.19 -3.53 -8.37
CA ALA A 39 14.16 -4.18 -9.19
C ALA A 39 14.70 -4.63 -10.56
N LYS A 40 15.47 -3.78 -11.23
CA LYS A 40 16.13 -4.07 -12.50
C LYS A 40 17.15 -5.20 -12.40
N SER A 41 17.73 -5.39 -11.21
CA SER A 41 18.62 -6.51 -10.89
C SER A 41 17.87 -7.80 -10.48
N GLY A 42 16.54 -7.83 -10.57
CA GLY A 42 15.70 -8.98 -10.22
C GLY A 42 15.21 -9.01 -8.77
N GLY A 43 15.34 -7.90 -8.04
CA GLY A 43 14.84 -7.75 -6.68
C GLY A 43 13.32 -7.88 -6.60
N VAL A 44 12.84 -8.60 -5.57
CA VAL A 44 11.41 -8.78 -5.29
C VAL A 44 11.14 -8.58 -3.80
N TRP A 45 10.11 -7.80 -3.52
CA TRP A 45 9.59 -7.50 -2.19
C TRP A 45 8.45 -8.46 -1.89
N GLN A 46 8.77 -9.70 -1.50
CA GLN A 46 7.76 -10.76 -1.38
C GLN A 46 6.69 -10.47 -0.32
N ASN A 47 5.46 -10.91 -0.62
CA ASN A 47 4.33 -10.93 0.31
C ASN A 47 4.60 -11.77 1.56
N ASN A 48 4.85 -11.14 2.71
CA ASN A 48 5.11 -11.88 3.94
C ASN A 48 4.64 -11.14 5.20
N GLY A 49 3.35 -10.80 5.26
CA GLY A 49 2.71 -10.40 6.51
C GLY A 49 3.34 -9.22 7.25
N GLY A 50 3.91 -8.24 6.53
CA GLY A 50 4.58 -7.07 7.15
C GLY A 50 6.09 -7.03 6.97
N HIS A 51 6.69 -8.15 6.58
CA HIS A 51 8.07 -8.19 6.13
C HIS A 51 8.18 -7.76 4.68
N ASN A 52 9.32 -7.15 4.33
CA ASN A 52 9.72 -6.91 2.95
C ASN A 52 8.75 -6.05 2.10
N HIS A 53 8.02 -5.10 2.70
CA HIS A 53 7.25 -4.12 1.91
C HIS A 53 8.17 -3.22 1.08
N GLY A 54 7.86 -3.02 -0.19
CA GLY A 54 8.79 -2.41 -1.14
C GLY A 54 8.67 -0.90 -1.32
N ARG A 55 7.68 -0.25 -0.69
CA ARG A 55 7.53 1.22 -0.69
C ARG A 55 7.37 1.79 -2.10
N LYS A 56 6.52 1.14 -2.90
CA LYS A 56 6.35 1.40 -4.33
C LYS A 56 6.03 2.86 -4.65
N ILE A 57 5.31 3.55 -3.77
CA ILE A 57 5.08 5.00 -3.85
C ILE A 57 6.37 5.81 -4.08
N ILE A 58 7.49 5.40 -3.49
CA ILE A 58 8.78 6.10 -3.61
C ILE A 58 9.40 5.87 -4.99
N LEU A 59 9.24 4.67 -5.55
CA LEU A 59 9.68 4.38 -6.90
C LEU A 59 8.88 5.21 -7.93
N ILE A 60 7.55 5.28 -7.77
CA ILE A 60 6.70 6.12 -8.63
C ILE A 60 7.03 7.61 -8.44
N LEU A 61 7.23 8.08 -7.21
CA LEU A 61 7.66 9.45 -6.94
C LEU A 61 8.96 9.81 -7.68
N ALA A 62 9.96 8.93 -7.66
CA ALA A 62 11.22 9.14 -8.37
C ALA A 62 11.02 9.16 -9.89
N ALA A 63 10.24 8.23 -10.44
CA ALA A 63 9.92 8.20 -11.86
C ALA A 63 9.28 9.51 -12.34
N LYS A 64 8.28 10.01 -11.60
CA LYS A 64 7.58 11.26 -11.92
C LYS A 64 8.49 12.48 -11.75
N ALA A 65 9.32 12.51 -10.72
CA ALA A 65 10.29 13.58 -10.47
C ALA A 65 11.34 13.72 -11.59
N LEU A 66 11.77 12.59 -12.15
CA LEU A 66 12.80 12.52 -13.19
C LEU A 66 12.22 12.48 -14.61
N ASN A 67 10.89 12.40 -14.74
CA ASN A 67 10.20 12.12 -16.01
C ASN A 67 10.76 10.86 -16.71
N ASP A 68 11.01 9.80 -15.95
CA ASP A 68 11.64 8.56 -16.41
C ASP A 68 10.61 7.45 -16.59
N LEU A 69 10.32 7.10 -17.84
CA LEU A 69 9.34 6.06 -18.19
C LEU A 69 9.80 4.64 -17.89
N GLU A 70 11.11 4.37 -17.83
CA GLU A 70 11.63 3.05 -17.48
C GLU A 70 11.40 2.79 -16.00
N ILE A 71 11.74 3.75 -15.13
CA ILE A 71 11.45 3.65 -13.70
C ILE A 71 9.93 3.54 -13.49
N LEU A 72 9.14 4.34 -14.22
CA LEU A 72 7.68 4.32 -14.08
C LEU A 72 7.07 2.96 -14.42
N GLU A 73 7.64 2.25 -15.38
CA GLU A 73 7.17 0.93 -15.77
C GLU A 73 7.20 -0.07 -14.61
N TYR A 74 8.21 -0.01 -13.74
CA TYR A 74 8.28 -0.83 -12.53
C TYR A 74 7.24 -0.46 -11.47
N GLY A 75 6.62 0.72 -11.58
CA GLY A 75 5.45 1.13 -10.81
C GLY A 75 4.15 0.45 -11.27
N ASP A 76 4.10 -0.11 -12.48
CA ASP A 76 2.90 -0.77 -12.99
C ASP A 76 2.79 -2.20 -12.46
N ALA A 77 1.83 -2.47 -11.56
CA ALA A 77 1.64 -3.81 -11.00
C ALA A 77 1.22 -4.88 -12.01
N LYS A 78 0.56 -4.49 -13.12
CA LYS A 78 0.19 -5.44 -14.18
C LYS A 78 1.41 -5.91 -14.96
N LYS A 79 2.45 -5.08 -15.05
CA LYS A 79 3.74 -5.44 -15.67
C LYS A 79 4.67 -6.10 -14.67
N TYR A 80 4.81 -5.50 -13.49
CA TYR A 80 5.74 -5.94 -12.44
C TYR A 80 5.02 -6.11 -11.10
N LEU A 81 4.44 -7.29 -10.90
CA LEU A 81 3.84 -7.67 -9.62
C LEU A 81 4.92 -8.12 -8.60
N ILE A 82 5.86 -7.22 -8.27
CA ILE A 82 7.05 -7.50 -7.45
C ILE A 82 7.00 -6.89 -6.05
N PHE A 83 6.00 -6.06 -5.75
CA PHE A 83 5.85 -5.37 -4.47
C PHE A 83 4.87 -6.09 -3.54
N GLY A 84 5.29 -6.33 -2.30
CA GLY A 84 4.53 -7.13 -1.34
C GLY A 84 3.15 -6.56 -1.02
N GLU A 85 3.06 -5.23 -0.98
CA GLU A 85 1.81 -4.47 -0.86
C GLU A 85 0.78 -4.82 -1.96
N ASP A 86 1.23 -5.05 -3.21
CA ASP A 86 0.37 -5.49 -4.31
C ASP A 86 0.08 -6.99 -4.21
N GLN A 87 1.12 -7.79 -3.94
CA GLN A 87 1.03 -9.25 -3.84
C GLN A 87 0.16 -9.75 -2.68
N GLN A 88 -0.17 -8.86 -1.73
CA GLN A 88 -0.99 -9.15 -0.56
C GLN A 88 -2.41 -8.61 -0.68
N THR A 89 -2.73 -7.81 -1.69
CA THR A 89 -4.08 -7.24 -1.87
C THR A 89 -4.73 -7.75 -3.14
N PHE A 90 -6.01 -8.05 -3.09
CA PHE A 90 -6.72 -8.72 -4.19
C PHE A 90 -8.23 -8.47 -4.12
N TYR A 91 -8.93 -8.66 -5.24
CA TYR A 91 -10.38 -8.83 -5.20
C TYR A 91 -10.71 -10.31 -5.04
N VAL A 92 -11.59 -10.63 -4.08
CA VAL A 92 -12.13 -11.97 -3.93
C VAL A 92 -12.84 -12.38 -5.22
N ASN A 93 -12.56 -13.58 -5.69
CA ASN A 93 -13.18 -14.18 -6.86
C ASN A 93 -13.52 -15.65 -6.58
N GLN A 94 -14.10 -16.34 -7.56
CA GLN A 94 -14.52 -17.73 -7.40
C GLN A 94 -13.35 -18.65 -6.98
N ARG A 95 -12.14 -18.42 -7.48
CA ARG A 95 -10.95 -19.21 -7.09
C ARG A 95 -10.63 -19.05 -5.61
N THR A 96 -10.73 -17.83 -5.05
CA THR A 96 -10.53 -17.61 -3.61
C THR A 96 -11.57 -18.35 -2.77
N ILE A 97 -12.83 -18.37 -3.23
CA ILE A 97 -13.92 -19.10 -2.58
C ILE A 97 -13.64 -20.61 -2.61
N ASP A 98 -13.31 -21.15 -3.78
CA ASP A 98 -13.02 -22.58 -3.96
C ASP A 98 -11.83 -23.03 -3.09
N ILE A 99 -10.78 -22.21 -3.00
CA ILE A 99 -9.61 -22.48 -2.15
C ILE A 99 -10.03 -22.51 -0.68
N THR A 100 -10.76 -21.50 -0.20
CA THR A 100 -11.09 -21.36 1.23
C THR A 100 -12.19 -22.30 1.71
N ASN A 101 -12.99 -22.87 0.80
CA ASN A 101 -13.95 -23.93 1.12
C ASN A 101 -13.41 -25.35 0.80
N GLY A 102 -12.19 -25.44 0.29
CA GLY A 102 -11.57 -26.70 -0.12
C GLY A 102 -10.71 -27.35 0.96
N SER A 103 -10.39 -28.62 0.78
CA SER A 103 -9.54 -29.40 1.71
C SER A 103 -8.09 -28.90 1.83
N LYS A 104 -7.65 -28.03 0.92
CA LYS A 104 -6.32 -27.42 0.93
C LYS A 104 -6.27 -26.10 1.73
N TRP A 105 -7.41 -25.59 2.19
CA TRP A 105 -7.46 -24.38 3.01
C TRP A 105 -6.69 -24.59 4.30
N LYS A 106 -5.71 -23.73 4.56
CA LYS A 106 -4.80 -23.82 5.70
C LYS A 106 -4.46 -22.42 6.22
N PRO A 107 -5.47 -21.69 6.71
CA PRO A 107 -5.28 -20.34 7.23
C PRO A 107 -4.48 -20.37 8.53
N ASP A 108 -3.79 -19.27 8.83
CA ASP A 108 -3.22 -19.06 10.16
C ASP A 108 -4.34 -18.71 11.16
N GLN A 109 -4.45 -19.51 12.22
CA GLN A 109 -5.53 -19.41 13.23
C GLN A 109 -5.03 -18.92 14.60
N ARG A 110 -3.78 -18.43 14.69
CA ARG A 110 -3.20 -17.95 15.97
C ARG A 110 -4.01 -16.82 16.63
N ASN A 111 -4.72 -16.02 15.83
CA ASN A 111 -5.53 -14.89 16.29
C ASN A 111 -7.05 -15.15 16.16
N GLY A 112 -7.47 -16.40 16.19
CA GLY A 112 -8.88 -16.79 16.26
C GLY A 112 -9.36 -17.66 15.11
N VAL A 113 -10.68 -17.85 15.07
CA VAL A 113 -11.34 -18.73 14.10
C VAL A 113 -11.24 -18.15 12.70
N ALA A 114 -10.69 -18.93 11.78
CA ALA A 114 -10.64 -18.56 10.38
C ALA A 114 -12.03 -18.62 9.73
N ILE A 115 -12.27 -17.73 8.78
CA ILE A 115 -13.55 -17.62 8.08
C ILE A 115 -13.27 -17.79 6.57
N PRO A 116 -13.97 -18.72 5.89
CA PRO A 116 -13.83 -18.87 4.44
C PRO A 116 -14.56 -17.74 3.72
N TYR A 117 -14.23 -17.51 2.44
CA TYR A 117 -15.00 -16.59 1.60
C TYR A 117 -16.26 -17.28 1.06
N SER A 118 -17.30 -16.49 0.81
CA SER A 118 -18.56 -16.90 0.21
C SER A 118 -18.83 -16.14 -1.09
N THR A 119 -19.84 -16.56 -1.86
CA THR A 119 -20.24 -15.90 -3.11
C THR A 119 -20.62 -14.44 -2.94
N SER A 120 -21.16 -14.06 -1.78
CA SER A 120 -21.42 -12.66 -1.40
C SER A 120 -20.17 -11.77 -1.33
N ASP A 121 -18.98 -12.37 -1.26
CA ASP A 121 -17.72 -11.64 -1.15
C ASP A 121 -17.08 -11.38 -2.50
N ILE A 122 -17.62 -11.86 -3.63
CA ILE A 122 -17.04 -11.61 -4.95
C ILE A 122 -16.92 -10.10 -5.20
N GLY A 123 -15.72 -9.66 -5.59
CA GLY A 123 -15.38 -8.25 -5.78
C GLY A 123 -14.98 -7.51 -4.50
N LEU A 124 -15.04 -8.14 -3.33
CA LEU A 124 -14.55 -7.56 -2.09
C LEU A 124 -13.03 -7.35 -2.18
N ALA A 125 -12.58 -6.12 -1.95
CA ALA A 125 -11.17 -5.83 -1.77
C ALA A 125 -10.66 -6.42 -0.45
N GLU A 126 -9.68 -7.30 -0.55
CA GLU A 126 -9.15 -8.04 0.58
C GLU A 126 -7.64 -8.10 0.61
N TRP A 127 -7.15 -8.54 1.77
CA TRP A 127 -5.76 -8.74 2.05
C TRP A 127 -5.47 -10.14 2.58
N GLY A 128 -4.34 -10.70 2.16
CA GLY A 128 -3.83 -11.99 2.60
C GLY A 128 -2.33 -11.91 2.93
N ILE A 129 -1.89 -12.65 3.95
CA ILE A 129 -0.49 -12.64 4.44
C ILE A 129 0.48 -12.96 3.30
N GLN A 130 0.14 -13.97 2.50
CA GLN A 130 0.93 -14.52 1.40
C GLN A 130 0.05 -14.78 0.16
N HIS A 131 -0.96 -13.94 -0.13
CA HIS A 131 -1.96 -14.20 -1.17
C HIS A 131 -1.38 -14.70 -2.52
N ARG A 132 -0.37 -14.01 -3.07
CA ARG A 132 0.30 -14.44 -4.32
C ARG A 132 0.97 -15.81 -4.27
N THR A 133 1.59 -16.19 -3.16
CA THR A 133 2.52 -17.34 -3.06
C THR A 133 1.92 -18.52 -2.30
N PHE A 134 1.01 -18.24 -1.38
CA PHE A 134 0.26 -19.21 -0.58
C PHE A 134 -1.19 -18.74 -0.35
N PRO A 135 -2.04 -18.72 -1.41
CA PRO A 135 -3.44 -18.32 -1.29
C PRO A 135 -4.27 -19.26 -0.40
N ASN A 136 -3.79 -20.48 -0.15
CA ASN A 136 -4.41 -21.40 0.80
C ASN A 136 -4.42 -20.86 2.24
N GLY A 137 -3.59 -19.88 2.54
CA GLY A 137 -3.55 -19.20 3.83
C GLY A 137 -4.52 -18.02 3.95
N ASP A 138 -5.24 -17.66 2.87
CA ASP A 138 -6.16 -16.53 2.89
C ASP A 138 -7.29 -16.76 3.89
N ASN A 139 -7.64 -15.70 4.61
CA ASN A 139 -8.57 -15.77 5.73
C ASN A 139 -9.40 -14.49 5.79
N LYS A 140 -10.71 -14.62 5.51
CA LYS A 140 -11.67 -13.50 5.55
C LYS A 140 -11.76 -12.85 6.92
N ALA A 141 -11.48 -13.60 7.99
CA ALA A 141 -11.60 -13.11 9.35
C ALA A 141 -10.80 -11.80 9.51
N TRP A 142 -11.45 -10.76 10.01
CA TRP A 142 -10.76 -9.50 10.24
C TRP A 142 -9.66 -9.62 11.29
N SER A 143 -9.78 -10.59 12.21
CA SER A 143 -8.75 -10.94 13.18
C SER A 143 -7.55 -11.70 12.61
N ALA A 144 -7.52 -11.99 11.30
CA ALA A 144 -6.39 -12.63 10.63
C ALA A 144 -5.06 -11.96 11.02
N ILE A 145 -4.08 -12.78 11.39
CA ILE A 145 -2.81 -12.29 11.94
C ILE A 145 -2.08 -11.41 10.91
N TYR A 146 -1.34 -10.42 11.42
CA TYR A 146 -0.62 -9.39 10.67
C TYR A 146 -1.47 -8.39 9.88
N ARG A 147 -2.80 -8.56 9.79
CA ARG A 147 -3.67 -7.60 9.07
C ARG A 147 -3.48 -6.17 9.55
N THR A 148 -3.54 -5.95 10.86
CA THR A 148 -3.37 -4.61 11.44
C THR A 148 -1.92 -4.15 11.44
N VAL A 149 -0.96 -5.07 11.54
CA VAL A 149 0.49 -4.77 11.39
C VAL A 149 0.75 -4.15 10.02
N VAL A 150 0.27 -4.80 8.96
CA VAL A 150 0.43 -4.31 7.59
C VAL A 150 -0.40 -3.07 7.37
N GLY A 151 -1.70 -3.13 7.69
CA GLY A 151 -2.63 -2.06 7.42
C GLY A 151 -2.20 -0.73 8.05
N GLY A 152 -1.91 -0.73 9.35
CA GLY A 152 -1.44 0.47 10.06
C GLY A 152 -0.11 1.01 9.54
N SER A 153 0.75 0.16 8.94
CA SER A 153 2.04 0.58 8.39
C SER A 153 1.98 1.13 6.96
N GLN A 154 0.89 0.89 6.24
CA GLN A 154 0.74 1.20 4.81
C GLN A 154 -0.30 2.30 4.56
N ILE A 155 -1.32 2.42 5.41
CA ILE A 155 -2.48 3.29 5.15
C ILE A 155 -2.09 4.74 4.80
N GLY A 156 -1.15 5.36 5.52
CA GLY A 156 -0.71 6.72 5.22
C GLY A 156 0.06 6.83 3.90
N LEU A 157 0.82 5.80 3.52
CA LEU A 157 1.50 5.75 2.21
C LEU A 157 0.47 5.63 1.09
N ILE A 158 -0.55 4.79 1.23
CA ILE A 158 -1.58 4.60 0.21
C ILE A 158 -2.45 5.85 0.07
N LEU A 159 -2.77 6.53 1.18
CA LEU A 159 -3.42 7.84 1.12
C LEU A 159 -2.56 8.86 0.36
N ALA A 160 -1.26 8.92 0.65
CA ALA A 160 -0.37 9.83 -0.04
C ALA A 160 -0.29 9.54 -1.55
N ALA A 161 -0.31 8.26 -1.96
CA ALA A 161 -0.38 7.88 -3.37
C ALA A 161 -1.67 8.39 -4.03
N ARG A 162 -2.82 8.30 -3.34
CA ARG A 162 -4.09 8.88 -3.83
C ARG A 162 -4.02 10.41 -3.96
N ILE A 163 -3.47 11.11 -2.96
CA ILE A 163 -3.32 12.58 -3.01
C ILE A 163 -2.43 13.02 -4.17
N MET A 164 -1.41 12.22 -4.51
CA MET A 164 -0.51 12.47 -5.64
C MET A 164 -1.06 11.95 -6.99
N GLU A 165 -2.27 11.39 -7.02
CA GLU A 165 -2.92 10.82 -8.21
C GLU A 165 -2.10 9.69 -8.87
N PHE A 166 -1.39 8.87 -8.09
CA PHE A 166 -0.52 7.80 -8.59
C PHE A 166 -1.23 6.48 -8.88
N GLU A 167 -2.57 6.44 -8.82
CA GLU A 167 -3.35 5.20 -8.92
C GLU A 167 -3.22 4.53 -10.31
N ASP A 168 -3.20 5.34 -11.37
CA ASP A 168 -3.06 4.87 -12.75
C ASP A 168 -1.68 4.27 -12.99
N GLU A 169 -0.62 4.92 -12.51
CA GLU A 169 0.74 4.39 -12.64
C GLU A 169 0.98 3.18 -11.74
N TRP A 170 0.29 3.10 -10.60
CA TRP A 170 0.35 1.94 -9.72
C TRP A 170 -0.31 0.70 -10.32
N ASN A 171 -1.42 0.91 -11.04
CA ASN A 171 -2.17 -0.09 -11.81
C ASN A 171 -2.62 -1.34 -11.01
N HIS A 172 -2.96 -1.16 -9.73
CA HIS A 172 -3.47 -2.22 -8.84
C HIS A 172 -4.65 -1.74 -7.99
N PRO A 173 -5.86 -1.60 -8.53
CA PRO A 173 -7.03 -1.11 -7.78
C PRO A 173 -7.32 -1.79 -6.43
N PRO A 174 -7.11 -3.12 -6.23
CA PRO A 174 -7.42 -3.79 -4.97
C PRO A 174 -6.74 -3.18 -3.74
N ILE A 175 -5.52 -2.65 -3.87
CA ILE A 175 -4.82 -2.05 -2.73
C ILE A 175 -5.57 -0.82 -2.21
N PHE A 176 -5.96 0.06 -3.13
CA PHE A 176 -6.60 1.32 -2.83
C PHE A 176 -7.99 1.10 -2.20
N ASP A 177 -8.77 0.17 -2.75
CA ASP A 177 -10.08 -0.18 -2.21
C ASP A 177 -9.98 -0.93 -0.88
N TYR A 178 -8.97 -1.78 -0.72
CA TYR A 178 -8.72 -2.47 0.55
C TYR A 178 -8.41 -1.47 1.66
N PHE A 179 -7.60 -0.44 1.39
CA PHE A 179 -7.27 0.56 2.40
C PHE A 179 -8.44 1.47 2.77
N ASP A 180 -9.40 1.70 1.87
CA ASP A 180 -10.68 2.34 2.22
C ASP A 180 -11.48 1.48 3.20
N ARG A 181 -11.60 0.19 2.90
CA ARG A 181 -12.26 -0.75 3.79
C ARG A 181 -11.54 -0.88 5.14
N TYR A 182 -10.20 -0.90 5.13
CA TYR A 182 -9.38 -0.95 6.33
C TYR A 182 -9.61 0.28 7.21
N TRP A 183 -9.65 1.47 6.62
CA TRP A 183 -9.99 2.70 7.32
C TRP A 183 -11.35 2.60 8.01
N GLU A 184 -12.41 2.22 7.27
CA GLU A 184 -13.76 2.16 7.83
C GLU A 184 -13.90 1.20 9.02
N ILE A 185 -13.08 0.14 9.08
CA ILE A 185 -13.11 -0.83 10.17
C ILE A 185 -12.19 -0.44 11.34
N GLU A 186 -11.06 0.22 11.08
CA GLU A 186 -10.00 0.44 12.07
C GLU A 186 -9.93 1.87 12.61
N LYS A 187 -10.59 2.85 11.98
CA LYS A 187 -10.50 4.29 12.35
C LYS A 187 -10.83 4.60 13.81
N ASP A 188 -11.77 3.86 14.41
CA ASP A 188 -12.27 4.11 15.77
C ASP A 188 -11.59 3.24 16.84
N LYS A 189 -10.62 2.40 16.48
CA LYS A 189 -9.98 1.48 17.43
C LYS A 189 -8.93 2.18 18.29
N GLU A 190 -8.91 1.84 19.59
CA GLU A 190 -8.20 2.58 20.64
C GLU A 190 -6.72 2.92 20.37
N THR A 191 -6.35 4.10 20.85
CA THR A 191 -5.04 4.74 20.69
C THR A 191 -4.01 4.17 21.68
N GLY A 192 -3.31 3.08 21.32
CA GLY A 192 -2.25 2.55 22.20
C GLY A 192 -1.29 1.53 21.61
N GLY A 193 -1.72 0.71 20.65
CA GLY A 193 -0.88 -0.36 20.05
C GLY A 193 0.16 0.13 19.04
N THR A 194 1.26 -0.60 18.86
CA THR A 194 2.33 -0.27 17.88
C THR A 194 1.85 -0.35 16.42
N ASN A 195 0.85 -1.21 16.17
CA ASN A 195 0.29 -1.55 14.85
C ASN A 195 -0.97 -0.76 14.46
N ARG A 196 -1.33 0.27 15.23
CA ARG A 196 -2.49 1.13 14.94
C ARG A 196 -2.23 2.09 13.79
N ILE A 197 -3.31 2.63 13.22
CA ILE A 197 -3.25 3.80 12.33
C ILE A 197 -2.62 4.96 13.11
N SER A 198 -1.58 5.58 12.54
CA SER A 198 -0.92 6.70 13.20
C SER A 198 -1.89 7.89 13.31
N LYS A 199 -1.75 8.73 14.35
CA LYS A 199 -2.57 9.95 14.47
C LYS A 199 -2.44 10.83 13.21
N LEU A 200 -1.22 10.98 12.70
CA LEU A 200 -0.97 11.71 11.46
C LEU A 200 -1.74 11.11 10.28
N ALA A 201 -1.66 9.79 10.06
CA ALA A 201 -2.39 9.14 8.98
C ALA A 201 -3.90 9.28 9.14
N ALA A 202 -4.43 9.17 10.36
CA ALA A 202 -5.84 9.37 10.63
C ALA A 202 -6.30 10.80 10.35
N ASP A 203 -5.57 11.80 10.85
CA ASP A 203 -5.86 13.22 10.63
C ASP A 203 -5.82 13.55 9.12
N MET A 204 -4.79 13.06 8.41
CA MET A 204 -4.66 13.24 6.96
C MET A 204 -5.79 12.51 6.20
N TRP A 205 -6.21 11.33 6.65
CA TRP A 205 -7.27 10.58 5.99
C TRP A 205 -8.61 11.28 6.11
N HIS A 206 -8.96 11.74 7.32
CA HIS A 206 -10.17 12.52 7.54
C HIS A 206 -10.21 13.78 6.69
N GLU A 207 -9.09 14.50 6.60
CA GLU A 207 -9.02 15.76 5.88
C GLU A 207 -9.02 15.55 4.36
N TYR A 208 -8.22 14.62 3.83
CA TYR A 208 -7.89 14.61 2.41
C TYR A 208 -8.44 13.43 1.60
N ARG A 209 -8.90 12.33 2.22
CA ARG A 209 -9.34 11.15 1.44
C ARG A 209 -10.50 11.46 0.50
N TYR A 210 -11.44 12.30 0.95
CA TYR A 210 -12.66 12.62 0.22
C TYR A 210 -12.58 13.91 -0.57
N ILE A 211 -11.48 14.66 -0.44
CA ILE A 211 -11.25 15.84 -1.24
C ILE A 211 -10.57 15.40 -2.54
N LYS A 212 -11.25 15.61 -3.67
CA LYS A 212 -10.57 15.68 -4.96
C LYS A 212 -9.79 16.99 -4.98
N VAL A 213 -8.60 17.03 -4.39
CA VAL A 213 -7.82 18.27 -4.40
C VAL A 213 -7.18 18.40 -5.78
N PRO A 214 -7.45 19.44 -6.56
CA PRO A 214 -6.56 19.79 -7.65
C PRO A 214 -5.33 20.44 -7.01
N MET A 215 -4.38 19.63 -6.55
CA MET A 215 -3.02 20.13 -6.30
C MET A 215 -2.11 19.59 -7.38
N ARG A 216 -2.18 20.19 -8.56
CA ARG A 216 -0.94 20.44 -9.27
C ARG A 216 -0.30 21.65 -8.59
N PRO A 217 0.85 21.49 -7.90
CA PRO A 217 1.81 22.57 -7.95
C PRO A 217 2.25 22.62 -9.41
N ASP A 218 1.64 23.50 -10.21
CA ASP A 218 2.16 23.90 -11.53
C ASP A 218 3.51 24.66 -11.39
N SER A 219 4.38 24.25 -10.45
CA SER A 219 5.68 24.86 -10.17
C SER A 219 6.80 23.86 -9.89
N LEU A 220 6.63 22.56 -10.13
CA LEU A 220 7.80 21.68 -10.30
C LEU A 220 8.25 21.67 -11.77
N GLN A 221 8.45 22.86 -12.35
CA GLN A 221 9.34 22.99 -13.48
C GLN A 221 10.77 23.03 -12.95
N ILE A 222 11.41 21.87 -12.99
CA ILE A 222 12.86 21.78 -12.90
C ILE A 222 13.38 22.31 -14.25
N ASN A 223 13.79 23.58 -14.27
CA ASN A 223 14.67 24.10 -15.31
C ASN A 223 16.02 23.38 -15.24
#